data_AF-A0A2E4JH62-F1
#
_entry.id   AF-A0A2E4JH62-F1
#
_cell.length_a   1.000
_cell.length_b   1.000
_cell.length_c   1.000
_cell.angle_alpha   90.00
_cell.angle_beta   90.00
_cell.angle_gamma   90.00
#
_symmetry.space_group_name_H-M   'P 1'
#
loop_
_entity.id
_entity.type
_entity.pdbx_description
1 polymer ?
#
loop_
_entity_poly.entity_id
_entity_poly.type
_entity_poly.pdbx_seq_one_letter_code
_entity_poly.pdbx_strand_id
1 'polypeptide(L)' 'MTTRQVLGAMTVCTVGLIAVEIAIVQEVHGGWWHRVAGFDLLTGFTGCLALIWGAKTLGRLGLQRSEHEHPETEP' A
#
# COMPACT_ATOMS: atom_id res chain seq x y z
N MET A 1 12.59 5.48 15.89
CA MET A 1 12.20 5.20 14.49
C MET A 1 13.39 4.62 13.77
N THR A 2 13.27 3.39 13.27
CA THR A 2 14.36 2.76 12.50
C THR A 2 14.32 3.28 11.06
N THR A 3 15.47 3.42 10.39
CA THR A 3 15.59 3.98 9.03
C THR A 3 14.65 3.31 8.02
N ARG A 4 14.35 2.02 8.23
CA ARG A 4 13.38 1.24 7.45
C ARG A 4 11.94 1.73 7.59
N GLN A 5 11.52 2.19 8.77
CA GLN A 5 10.19 2.75 8.99
C GLN A 5 10.02 4.10 8.28
N VAL A 6 11.07 4.93 8.29
CA VAL A 6 11.09 6.21 7.59
C VAL A 6 11.04 6.00 6.08
N LEU A 7 11.83 5.05 5.55
CA LEU A 7 11.80 4.70 4.14
C LEU A 7 10.44 4.15 3.70
N GLY A 8 9.83 3.31 4.53
CA GLY A 8 8.48 2.78 4.29
C GLY A 8 7.43 3.89 4.27
N ALA A 9 7.44 4.78 5.26
CA ALA A 9 6.53 5.92 5.33
C ALA A 9 6.68 6.86 4.14
N MET A 10 7.91 7.20 3.75
CA MET A 10 8.18 8.02 2.56
C MET A 10 7.64 7.36 1.29
N THR A 11 7.89 6.06 1.11
CA THR A 11 7.41 5.32 -0.07
C THR A 11 5.88 5.34 -0.16
N VAL A 12 5.19 5.12 0.96
CA VAL A 12 3.72 5.18 1.01
C VAL A 12 3.22 6.59 0.72
N CYS A 13 3.83 7.63 1.29
CA CYS A 13 3.48 9.03 1.01
C CYS A 13 3.69 9.39 -0.46
N THR A 14 4.81 8.99 -1.06
CA THR A 14 5.09 9.26 -2.49
C THR A 14 4.09 8.54 -3.39
N VAL A 15 3.78 7.26 -3.13
CA VAL A 15 2.77 6.51 -3.89
C VAL A 15 1.38 7.15 -3.73
N GLY A 16 1.03 7.60 -2.52
CA GLY A 16 -0.22 8.31 -2.26
C GLY A 16 -0.33 9.63 -3.03
N LEU A 17 0.73 10.44 -3.04
CA LEU A 17 0.78 11.70 -3.79
C LEU A 17 0.67 11.49 -5.30
N ILE A 18 1.34 10.46 -5.84
CA ILE A 18 1.24 10.09 -7.26
C ILE A 18 -0.19 9.63 -7.60
N ALA A 19 -0.83 8.84 -6.73
CA ALA A 19 -2.21 8.40 -6.93
C ALA A 19 -3.19 9.59 -6.94
N VAL A 20 -2.99 10.57 -6.06
CA VAL A 20 -3.79 11.80 -6.00
C VAL A 20 -3.60 12.64 -7.27
N GLU A 21 -2.36 12.85 -7.72
CA GLU A 21 -2.07 13.54 -8.98
C GLU A 21 -2.76 12.87 -10.17
N ILE A 22 -2.65 11.55 -10.29
CA ILE A 22 -3.31 10.79 -11.35
C ILE A 22 -4.84 10.97 -11.29
N ALA A 23 -5.45 10.89 -10.10
CA ALA A 23 -6.89 11.06 -9.93
C ALA A 23 -7.36 12.48 -10.33
N ILE A 24 -6.62 13.52 -9.95
CA ILE A 24 -6.95 14.91 -10.27
C ILE A 24 -6.76 15.20 -11.77
N VAL A 25 -5.70 14.65 -12.39
CA VAL A 25 -5.43 14.85 -13.82
C VAL A 25 -6.47 14.14 -14.70
N GLN A 26 -7.02 12.99 -14.26
CA GLN A 26 -8.09 12.27 -14.97
C GLN A 26 -9.38 13.09 -15.10
N GLU A 27 -9.70 13.94 -14.12
CA GLU A 27 -10.87 14.84 -14.14
C GLU A 27 -10.76 15.91 -15.24
N VAL A 28 -9.53 16.31 -15.62
CA VAL A 28 -9.31 17.49 -16.48
C VAL A 28 -9.04 17.12 -17.93
N HIS A 29 -8.38 15.99 -18.20
CA HIS A 29 -8.14 15.48 -19.55
C HIS A 29 -8.28 13.97 -19.54
N GLY A 30 -9.42 13.45 -20.01
CA GLY A 30 -9.65 12.01 -20.16
C GLY A 30 -8.43 11.36 -20.82
N GLY A 31 -7.64 10.64 -20.02
CA GLY A 31 -6.33 10.15 -20.43
C GLY A 31 -6.49 9.26 -21.65
N TRP A 32 -5.57 9.35 -22.62
CA TRP A 32 -5.63 8.56 -23.86
C TRP A 32 -5.76 7.04 -23.62
N TRP A 33 -5.29 6.57 -22.46
CA TRP A 33 -5.43 5.21 -21.95
C TRP A 33 -6.89 4.76 -21.73
N HIS A 34 -7.83 5.68 -21.50
CA HIS A 34 -9.25 5.35 -21.33
C HIS A 34 -9.92 4.85 -22.63
N ARG A 35 -9.29 5.09 -23.79
CA ARG A 35 -9.72 4.45 -25.06
C ARG A 35 -9.35 2.97 -25.15
N VAL A 36 -8.46 2.48 -24.29
CA VAL A 36 -8.04 1.09 -24.29
C VAL A 36 -9.03 0.28 -23.48
N ALA A 37 -9.85 -0.50 -24.18
CA ALA A 37 -10.81 -1.40 -23.55
C ALA A 37 -10.11 -2.33 -22.56
N GLY A 38 -10.60 -2.36 -21.31
CA GLY A 38 -10.04 -3.19 -20.24
C GLY A 38 -8.89 -2.56 -19.46
N PHE A 39 -8.43 -1.36 -19.80
CA PHE A 39 -7.42 -0.63 -19.02
C PHE A 39 -7.89 -0.39 -17.58
N ASP A 40 -9.13 0.05 -17.40
CA ASP A 40 -9.71 0.28 -16.07
C ASP A 40 -9.84 -1.01 -15.27
N LEU A 41 -10.16 -2.13 -15.92
CA LEU A 41 -10.27 -3.45 -15.29
C LEU A 41 -8.89 -3.96 -14.83
N LEU A 42 -7.88 -3.85 -15.69
CA LEU A 42 -6.49 -4.22 -15.37
C LEU A 42 -5.92 -3.34 -14.27
N THR A 43 -6.17 -2.04 -14.32
CA THR A 43 -5.70 -1.08 -13.32
C THR A 43 -6.38 -1.33 -11.98
N GLY A 44 -7.70 -1.55 -11.97
CA GLY A 44 -8.45 -1.91 -10.76
C GLY A 44 -7.99 -3.25 -10.16
N PHE A 45 -7.79 -4.27 -11.00
CA PHE A 45 -7.26 -5.58 -10.56
C PHE A 45 -5.86 -5.45 -9.95
N THR A 46 -4.98 -4.71 -10.62
CA THR A 46 -3.62 -4.45 -10.13
C THR A 46 -3.65 -3.66 -8.82
N GLY A 47 -4.54 -2.68 -8.68
CA GLY A 47 -4.76 -1.94 -7.44
C GLY A 47 -5.19 -2.83 -6.28
N CYS A 48 -6.15 -3.74 -6.51
CA CYS A 48 -6.55 -4.73 -5.51
C CYS A 48 -5.38 -5.63 -5.08
N LEU A 49 -4.58 -6.11 -6.04
CA LEU A 49 -3.42 -6.94 -5.74
C LEU A 49 -2.37 -6.17 -4.92
N ALA A 50 -2.13 -4.91 -5.26
CA ALA A 50 -1.24 -4.01 -4.52
C ALA A 50 -1.72 -3.79 -3.08
N LEU A 51 -3.03 -3.64 -2.85
CA LEU A 51 -3.59 -3.51 -1.49
C LEU A 51 -3.40 -4.79 -0.66
N ILE A 52 -3.67 -5.97 -1.23
CA ILE A 52 -3.47 -7.25 -0.55
C ILE A 52 -2.00 -7.43 -0.15
N TRP A 53 -1.11 -7.14 -1.10
CA TRP A 53 0.33 -7.29 -0.87
C TRP A 53 0.84 -6.25 0.13
N GLY A 54 0.38 -5.00 0.00
CA GLY A 54 0.60 -3.92 0.96
C GLY A 54 0.19 -4.33 2.37
N ALA A 55 -1.05 -4.79 2.57
CA ALA A 55 -1.55 -5.26 3.86
C ALA A 55 -0.69 -6.40 4.43
N LYS A 56 -0.27 -7.36 3.60
CA LYS A 56 0.60 -8.46 4.02
C LYS A 56 2.00 -7.99 4.44
N THR A 57 2.56 -7.02 3.72
CA THR A 57 3.85 -6.42 4.09
C THR A 57 3.75 -5.60 5.36
N LEU A 58 2.66 -4.84 5.53
CA LEU A 58 2.36 -4.05 6.73
C LEU A 58 2.17 -4.95 7.97
N GLY A 59 1.49 -6.07 7.80
CA GLY A 59 1.35 -7.10 8.85
C GLY A 59 2.69 -7.68 9.29
N ARG A 60 3.58 -7.99 8.34
CA ARG A 60 4.93 -8.49 8.63
C ARG A 60 5.89 -7.46 9.21
N LEU A 61 5.68 -6.17 8.95
CA LEU A 61 6.55 -5.08 9.41
C LEU A 61 6.28 -4.62 10.85
N GLY A 62 5.29 -5.20 11.54
CA GLY A 62 5.19 -5.03 13.00
C GLY A 62 3.81 -4.72 13.57
N LEU A 63 2.71 -4.99 12.85
CA LEU A 63 1.38 -5.00 13.48
C LEU A 63 1.05 -6.33 14.18
N GLN A 64 1.75 -7.41 13.85
CA GLN A 64 1.82 -8.57 14.75
C GLN A 64 2.80 -8.23 15.87
N ARG A 65 2.31 -7.53 16.90
CA ARG A 65 2.91 -7.58 18.23
C ARG A 65 3.08 -9.07 18.54
N SER A 66 4.33 -9.52 18.59
CA SER A 66 4.61 -10.82 19.19
C SER A 66 4.13 -10.68 20.62
N GLU A 67 3.00 -11.32 20.92
CA GLU A 67 2.59 -11.66 22.28
C GLU A 67 3.72 -12.56 22.79
N HIS A 68 4.79 -11.94 23.31
CA HIS A 68 5.81 -12.63 24.08
C HIS A 68 5.09 -13.19 25.30
N GLU A 69 4.80 -14.48 25.23
CA GLU A 69 5.32 -15.45 26.17
C GLU A 69 5.24 -14.95 27.62
N HIS A 70 4.15 -15.30 28.29
CA HIS A 70 4.01 -15.27 29.74
C HIS A 70 4.99 -16.31 30.32
N PRO A 71 6.16 -15.92 30.86
CA PRO A 71 7.10 -16.86 31.46
C PRO A 71 6.96 -16.77 32.97
N GLU A 72 6.03 -17.55 33.53
CA GLU A 72 6.01 -17.82 34.96
C GLU A 72 5.81 -19.32 35.22
N THR A 73 6.85 -20.08 34.90
CA THR A 73 7.55 -20.87 35.94
C THR A 73 7.94 -19.90 37.05
N GLU A 74 7.67 -20.03 38.33
CA GLU A 74 7.46 -21.13 39.29
C GLU A 74 7.03 -20.42 40.64
N PRO A 75 6.76 -21.08 41.78
CA PRO A 75 7.05 -22.45 42.21
C PRO A 75 5.84 -23.34 42.54
#